data_AF-A0A2U1J5J3-F1
#
_entry.id   AF-A0A2U1J5J3-F1
#
_cell.length_a   1.000
_cell.length_b   1.000
_cell.length_c   1.000
_cell.angle_alpha   90.00
_cell.angle_beta   90.00
_cell.angle_gamma   90.00
#
_symmetry.space_group_name_H-M   'P 1'
#
loop_
_entity.id
_entity.type
_entity.pdbx_description
1 polymer ?
#
loop_
_entity_poly.entity_id
_entity_poly.type
_entity_poly.pdbx_seq_one_letter_code
_entity_poly.pdbx_strand_id
1 'polypeptide(L)'
;MELWVIRVDRSVGFSVGSELSPLLEKLDFYNFTLTSNEQSLVIGSKRKSDLESVETAISSALSNLKTGSQGIAKDELFKVERGWNGLVVNGQLDFGLVGILAHISGILAAQKISIFAISTYDTDYILLKEDNMEKAIEKLIEAKISVE
;
A
#
# COMPACT_ATOMS: atom_id res chain seq x y z
N MET A 1 -2.18 7.62 -10.17
CA MET A 1 -2.79 7.84 -8.84
C MET A 1 -1.67 7.71 -7.83
N GLU A 2 -1.63 8.55 -6.80
CA GLU A 2 -0.64 8.40 -5.72
C GLU A 2 -1.13 7.36 -4.72
N LEU A 3 -0.21 6.54 -4.21
CA LEU A 3 -0.45 5.51 -3.21
C LEU A 3 0.38 5.77 -1.96
N TRP A 4 -0.22 5.58 -0.78
CA TRP A 4 0.47 5.61 0.51
C TRP A 4 0.34 4.26 1.21
N VAL A 5 1.43 3.82 1.86
CA VAL A 5 1.46 2.63 2.72
C VAL A 5 1.51 3.11 4.16
N ILE A 6 0.52 2.71 4.95
CA ILE A 6 0.32 3.16 6.31
C ILE A 6 0.39 1.95 7.24
N ARG A 7 1.11 2.11 8.34
CA ARG A 7 1.14 1.15 9.44
C ARG A 7 0.54 1.80 10.68
N VAL A 8 -0.40 1.10 11.31
CA VAL A 8 -0.90 1.41 12.65
C VAL A 8 -0.63 0.23 13.57
N ASP A 9 0.05 0.45 14.69
CA ASP A 9 0.32 -0.59 15.68
C ASP A 9 -0.98 -1.15 16.26
N ARG A 10 -1.04 -2.46 16.49
CA ARG A 10 -2.26 -3.10 17.01
C ARG A 10 -2.59 -2.71 18.44
N SER A 11 -1.61 -2.29 19.24
CA SER A 11 -1.79 -1.96 20.66
C SER A 11 -2.68 -0.74 20.90
N VAL A 12 -2.88 0.10 19.88
CA VAL A 12 -3.55 1.39 20.04
C VAL A 12 -5.08 1.27 19.98
N GLY A 13 -5.66 0.09 19.71
CA GLY A 13 -7.11 -0.09 19.67
C GLY A 13 -7.83 0.69 18.56
N PHE A 14 -7.08 1.24 17.61
CA PHE A 14 -7.62 1.83 16.39
C PHE A 14 -8.33 0.75 15.57
N SER A 15 -9.42 1.10 14.88
CA SER A 15 -10.14 0.18 14.01
C SER A 15 -10.52 0.89 12.72
N VAL A 16 -9.92 0.45 11.61
CA VAL A 16 -10.17 1.04 10.28
C VAL A 16 -11.65 1.10 9.94
N GLY A 17 -12.40 0.02 10.23
CA GLY A 17 -13.82 -0.05 9.88
C GLY A 17 -14.68 1.00 10.58
N SER A 18 -14.40 1.31 11.84
CA SER A 18 -15.20 2.30 12.59
C SER A 18 -14.70 3.73 12.38
N GLU A 19 -13.38 3.92 12.23
CA GLU A 19 -12.76 5.25 12.21
C GLU A 19 -12.66 5.84 10.79
N LEU A 20 -12.55 5.00 9.75
CA LEU A 20 -12.23 5.46 8.40
C LEU A 20 -13.31 5.20 7.34
N SER A 21 -14.38 4.45 7.64
CA SER A 21 -15.36 4.03 6.63
C SER A 21 -15.83 5.16 5.68
N PRO A 22 -16.23 6.36 6.16
CA PRO A 22 -16.70 7.43 5.28
C PRO A 22 -15.59 8.04 4.40
N LEU A 23 -14.33 7.89 4.81
CA LEU A 23 -13.18 8.39 4.05
C LEU A 23 -12.75 7.39 2.98
N LEU A 24 -12.85 6.09 3.27
CA LEU A 24 -12.49 5.02 2.34
C LEU A 24 -13.35 5.06 1.05
N GLU A 25 -14.63 5.43 1.16
CA GLU A 25 -15.53 5.56 0.01
C GLU A 25 -15.11 6.65 -0.99
N LYS A 26 -14.24 7.58 -0.60
CA LYS A 26 -13.74 8.65 -1.47
C LYS A 26 -12.46 8.27 -2.21
N LEU A 27 -11.82 7.18 -1.81
CA LEU A 27 -10.56 6.72 -2.37
C LEU A 27 -10.79 5.97 -3.68
N ASP A 28 -9.85 6.10 -4.61
CA ASP A 28 -9.83 5.34 -5.86
C ASP A 28 -9.32 3.89 -5.62
N PHE A 29 -8.55 3.67 -4.55
CA PHE A 29 -8.02 2.37 -4.17
C PHE A 29 -7.83 2.27 -2.65
N TYR A 30 -8.16 1.12 -2.07
CA TYR A 30 -7.71 0.80 -0.72
C TYR A 30 -7.54 -0.71 -0.53
N ASN A 31 -6.57 -1.08 0.30
CA ASN A 31 -6.36 -2.43 0.83
C ASN A 31 -6.13 -2.32 2.34
N PHE A 32 -6.71 -3.25 3.10
CA PHE A 32 -6.51 -3.34 4.54
C PHE A 32 -6.13 -4.76 4.92
N THR A 33 -5.05 -4.89 5.69
CA THR A 33 -4.58 -6.16 6.24
C THR A 33 -4.40 -6.02 7.74
N LEU A 34 -5.13 -6.82 8.49
CA LEU A 34 -4.93 -6.97 9.94
C LEU A 34 -4.03 -8.17 10.22
N THR A 35 -2.92 -7.94 10.92
CA THR A 35 -1.99 -8.99 11.37
C THR A 35 -1.98 -9.05 12.90
N SER A 36 -1.20 -9.96 13.49
CA SER A 36 -0.99 -10.01 14.95
C SER A 36 -0.34 -8.75 15.51
N ASN A 37 0.40 -7.99 14.70
CA ASN A 37 1.26 -6.91 15.17
C ASN A 37 0.75 -5.54 14.73
N GLU A 38 0.06 -5.47 13.59
CA GLU A 38 -0.30 -4.19 12.97
C GLU A 38 -1.57 -4.27 12.14
N GLN A 39 -2.05 -3.08 11.84
CA GLN A 39 -2.99 -2.76 10.79
C GLN A 39 -2.22 -2.09 9.65
N SER A 40 -2.09 -2.78 8.53
CA SER A 40 -1.49 -2.25 7.31
C SER A 40 -2.59 -1.74 6.40
N LEU A 41 -2.49 -0.48 5.96
CA LEU A 41 -3.38 0.10 4.97
C LEU A 41 -2.54 0.51 3.77
N VAL A 42 -3.05 0.20 2.58
CA VAL A 42 -2.57 0.81 1.35
C VAL A 42 -3.72 1.61 0.78
N ILE A 43 -3.55 2.92 0.64
CA ILE A 43 -4.60 3.82 0.17
C ILE A 43 -4.15 4.54 -1.09
N GLY A 44 -5.09 4.82 -1.99
CA GLY A 44 -4.84 5.47 -3.26
C GLY A 44 -5.90 6.47 -3.64
N SER A 45 -5.47 7.63 -4.13
CA SER A 45 -6.36 8.63 -4.70
C SER A 45 -5.68 9.46 -5.77
N LYS A 46 -6.46 9.92 -6.76
CA LYS A 46 -6.08 10.98 -7.70
C LYS A 46 -6.02 12.36 -7.03
N ARG A 47 -6.74 12.55 -5.91
CA ARG A 47 -6.72 13.79 -5.12
C ARG A 47 -5.94 13.56 -3.85
N LYS A 48 -4.78 14.21 -3.74
CA LYS A 48 -3.91 14.13 -2.56
C LYS A 48 -4.62 14.50 -1.25
N SER A 49 -5.56 15.44 -1.29
CA SER A 49 -6.37 15.84 -0.13
C SER A 49 -7.18 14.70 0.49
N ASP A 50 -7.55 13.69 -0.31
CA ASP A 50 -8.29 12.53 0.20
C ASP A 50 -7.37 11.63 1.03
N LEU A 51 -6.11 11.47 0.60
CA LEU A 51 -5.07 10.73 1.35
C LEU A 51 -4.72 11.45 2.66
N GLU A 52 -4.54 12.77 2.60
CA GLU A 52 -4.28 13.62 3.77
C GLU A 52 -5.42 13.57 4.79
N SER A 53 -6.67 13.45 4.32
CA SER A 53 -7.84 13.29 5.20
C SER A 53 -7.78 11.98 6.00
N VAL A 54 -7.34 10.89 5.38
CA VAL A 54 -7.17 9.60 6.07
C VAL A 54 -6.05 9.68 7.11
N GLU A 55 -4.88 10.19 6.75
CA GLU A 55 -3.77 10.38 7.68
C GLU A 55 -4.17 11.26 8.88
N THR A 56 -4.92 12.34 8.62
CA THR A 56 -5.41 13.24 9.66
C THR A 56 -6.35 12.49 10.62
N ALA A 57 -7.31 11.73 10.08
CA ALA A 57 -8.25 10.96 10.89
C ALA A 57 -7.53 9.93 11.79
N ILE A 58 -6.56 9.19 11.25
CA ILE A 58 -5.75 8.26 12.05
C ILE A 58 -4.98 9.03 13.13
N SER A 59 -4.30 10.12 12.76
CA SER A 59 -3.53 10.92 13.69
C SER A 59 -4.37 11.48 14.85
N SER A 60 -5.59 11.93 14.55
CA SER A 60 -6.54 12.43 15.54
C SER A 60 -7.05 11.31 16.45
N ALA A 61 -7.42 10.16 15.90
CA ALA A 61 -7.85 9.00 16.69
C ALA A 61 -6.75 8.57 17.68
N LEU A 62 -5.50 8.50 17.21
CA LEU A 62 -4.34 8.14 18.04
C LEU A 62 -4.04 9.16 19.14
N SER A 63 -4.25 10.47 18.92
CA SER A 63 -4.06 11.47 19.97
C SER A 63 -5.08 11.37 21.11
N ASN A 64 -6.27 10.83 20.84
CA ASN A 64 -7.34 10.70 21.83
C ASN A 64 -7.22 9.41 22.66
N LEU A 65 -6.41 8.46 22.21
CA LEU A 65 -6.17 7.23 22.92
C LEU A 65 -5.27 7.51 24.12
N LYS A 66 -5.83 7.33 25.33
CA LYS A 66 -5.08 7.40 26.59
C LYS A 66 -3.94 6.39 26.48
N THR A 67 -2.72 6.86 26.24
CA THR A 67 -1.52 6.03 26.22
C THR A 67 -1.43 5.31 27.56
N GLY A 68 -1.76 4.03 27.57
CA GLY A 68 -1.58 3.17 28.73
C GLY A 68 -0.08 3.05 29.01
N SER A 69 0.44 3.88 29.91
CA SER A 69 1.60 3.64 30.78
C SER A 69 2.93 3.17 30.16
N GLN A 70 3.11 3.21 28.84
CA GLN A 70 4.34 2.82 28.16
C GLN A 70 4.71 3.97 27.20
N GLY A 71 5.87 4.60 27.41
CA GLY A 71 6.35 5.78 26.66
C GLY A 71 6.78 5.47 25.22
N ILE A 72 5.95 4.74 24.47
CA ILE A 72 6.19 4.41 23.07
C ILE A 72 5.97 5.69 22.24
N ALA A 73 6.96 6.03 21.41
CA ALA A 73 6.89 7.22 20.57
C ALA A 73 5.76 7.08 19.53
N LYS A 74 5.08 8.19 19.21
CA LYS A 74 3.99 8.21 18.23
C LYS A 74 4.42 7.65 16.87
N ASP A 75 5.65 7.94 16.45
CA ASP A 75 6.22 7.46 15.18
C ASP A 75 6.48 5.94 15.16
N GLU A 76 6.49 5.28 16.33
CA GLU A 76 6.51 3.82 16.41
C GLU A 76 5.09 3.24 16.29
N LEU A 77 4.08 3.96 16.75
CA LEU A 77 2.68 3.52 16.69
C LEU A 77 2.02 3.77 15.33
N PHE A 78 2.52 4.74 14.58
CA PHE A 78 1.95 5.18 13.32
C PHE A 78 3.04 5.59 12.34
N LYS A 79 3.02 5.00 11.14
CA LYS A 79 3.95 5.33 10.06
C LYS A 79 3.19 5.51 8.75
N VAL A 80 3.63 6.47 7.95
CA VAL A 80 3.10 6.75 6.62
C VAL A 80 4.25 6.83 5.65
N GLU A 81 4.27 5.92 4.68
CA GLU A 81 5.22 5.89 3.60
C GLU A 81 4.54 6.34 2.30
N ARG A 82 5.00 7.46 1.74
CA ARG A 82 4.38 8.14 0.59
C ARG A 82 5.14 7.91 -0.71
N GLY A 83 4.65 8.49 -1.81
CA GLY A 83 5.33 8.46 -3.11
C GLY A 83 5.39 7.06 -3.72
N TRP A 84 4.33 6.28 -3.55
CA TRP A 84 4.16 5.01 -4.26
C TRP A 84 3.24 5.21 -5.46
N ASN A 85 3.45 4.39 -6.47
CA ASN A 85 2.59 4.22 -7.63
C ASN A 85 2.45 2.72 -7.93
N GLY A 86 1.47 2.33 -8.73
CA GLY A 86 1.12 0.92 -8.93
C GLY A 86 1.07 0.52 -10.39
N LEU A 87 1.66 -0.62 -10.71
CA LEU A 87 1.36 -1.40 -11.91
C LEU A 87 0.31 -2.46 -11.55
N VAL A 88 -0.56 -2.80 -12.49
CA VAL A 88 -1.53 -3.88 -12.36
C VAL A 88 -1.24 -4.94 -13.40
N VAL A 89 -1.28 -6.22 -13.01
CA VAL A 89 -1.15 -7.32 -13.97
C VAL A 89 -2.44 -7.41 -14.78
N ASN A 90 -2.36 -7.21 -16.09
CA ASN A 90 -3.53 -7.28 -16.97
C ASN A 90 -3.93 -8.75 -17.24
N GLY A 91 -5.23 -9.03 -17.11
CA GLY A 91 -5.86 -10.34 -17.31
C GLY A 91 -6.38 -10.93 -16.00
N GLN A 92 -7.54 -11.61 -16.03
CA GLN A 92 -7.94 -12.48 -14.93
C GLN A 92 -6.88 -13.57 -14.86
N LEU A 93 -6.10 -13.58 -13.77
CA LEU A 93 -5.20 -14.69 -13.51
C LEU A 93 -6.07 -15.93 -13.37
N ASP A 94 -6.17 -16.73 -14.44
CA ASP A 94 -6.58 -18.12 -14.30
C ASP A 94 -5.67 -18.69 -13.22
N PHE A 95 -6.23 -19.29 -12.17
CA PHE A 95 -5.48 -19.74 -10.99
C PHE A 95 -4.35 -20.73 -11.33
N GLY A 96 -4.27 -21.19 -12.60
CA GLY A 96 -3.14 -21.92 -13.19
C GLY A 96 -1.93 -21.07 -13.67
N LEU A 97 -2.00 -19.74 -13.70
CA LEU A 97 -0.88 -18.85 -14.06
C LEU A 97 0.10 -18.71 -12.89
N VAL A 98 0.87 -19.77 -12.67
CA VAL A 98 1.92 -19.82 -11.66
C VAL A 98 3.15 -19.04 -12.13
N GLY A 99 3.66 -18.16 -11.26
CA GLY A 99 5.00 -17.59 -11.39
C GLY A 99 5.10 -16.24 -12.09
N ILE A 100 4.00 -15.59 -12.51
CA ILE A 100 4.05 -14.23 -13.06
C ILE A 100 4.68 -13.26 -12.06
N LEU A 101 4.16 -13.21 -10.83
CA LEU A 101 4.70 -12.32 -9.81
C LEU A 101 6.16 -12.64 -9.48
N ALA A 102 6.54 -13.93 -9.47
CA ALA A 102 7.93 -14.35 -9.28
C ALA A 102 8.83 -13.86 -10.43
N HIS A 103 8.35 -13.92 -11.67
CA HIS A 103 9.07 -13.44 -12.84
C HIS A 103 9.26 -11.91 -12.80
N ILE A 104 8.18 -11.15 -12.58
CA ILE A 104 8.22 -9.69 -12.51
C ILE A 104 9.10 -9.23 -11.35
N SER A 105 8.90 -9.78 -10.16
CA SER A 105 9.72 -9.44 -8.99
C SER A 105 11.19 -9.78 -9.19
N GLY A 106 11.53 -10.87 -9.89
CA GLY A 106 12.89 -11.23 -10.25
C GLY A 106 13.58 -10.19 -11.14
N ILE A 107 12.89 -9.69 -12.17
CA ILE A 107 13.40 -8.62 -13.05
C ILE A 107 13.70 -7.36 -12.24
N LEU A 108 12.73 -6.92 -11.43
CA LEU A 108 12.84 -5.68 -10.66
C LEU A 108 13.91 -5.79 -9.55
N ALA A 109 14.00 -6.94 -8.89
CA ALA A 109 15.03 -7.22 -7.90
C ALA A 109 16.45 -7.18 -8.50
N ALA A 110 16.66 -7.69 -9.72
CA ALA A 110 17.94 -7.60 -10.42
C ALA A 110 18.39 -6.14 -10.66
N GLN A 111 17.43 -5.21 -10.68
CA GLN A 111 17.67 -3.77 -10.82
C GLN A 111 17.70 -3.01 -9.48
N LYS A 112 17.65 -3.74 -8.36
CA LYS A 112 17.54 -3.22 -6.98
C LYS A 112 16.31 -2.34 -6.77
N ILE A 113 15.23 -2.64 -7.48
CA ILE A 113 13.94 -1.96 -7.33
C ILE A 113 13.10 -2.79 -6.36
N SER A 114 12.82 -2.22 -5.19
CA SER A 114 11.91 -2.84 -4.22
C SER A 114 10.47 -2.72 -4.69
N ILE A 115 9.69 -3.77 -4.44
CA ILE A 115 8.25 -3.79 -4.73
C ILE A 115 7.45 -3.94 -3.43
N PHE A 116 6.19 -3.49 -3.46
CA PHE A 116 5.18 -3.87 -2.49
C PHE A 116 4.05 -4.56 -3.28
N ALA A 117 3.85 -5.85 -3.07
CA ALA A 117 2.90 -6.64 -3.84
C ALA A 117 1.57 -6.81 -3.09
N ILE A 118 0.46 -6.62 -3.79
CA ILE A 118 -0.90 -6.82 -3.26
C ILE A 118 -1.67 -7.72 -4.22
N SER A 119 -1.85 -8.98 -3.83
CA SER A 119 -2.72 -9.90 -4.55
C SER A 119 -4.17 -9.65 -4.17
N THR A 120 -5.04 -9.68 -5.17
CA THR A 120 -6.50 -9.68 -5.01
C THR A 120 -7.07 -10.98 -5.58
N TYR A 121 -8.40 -11.09 -5.62
CA TYR A 121 -9.03 -12.24 -6.26
C TYR A 121 -8.75 -12.28 -7.77
N ASP A 122 -8.80 -11.13 -8.45
CA ASP A 122 -8.72 -11.09 -9.92
C ASP A 122 -7.29 -10.90 -10.45
N THR A 123 -6.45 -10.16 -9.72
CA THR A 123 -5.13 -9.75 -10.19
C THR A 123 -4.16 -9.39 -9.05
N ASP A 124 -2.89 -9.23 -9.41
CA ASP A 124 -1.82 -8.69 -8.58
C ASP A 124 -1.54 -7.21 -8.91
N TYR A 125 -1.44 -6.39 -7.87
CA TYR A 125 -0.92 -5.04 -7.93
C TYR A 125 0.53 -5.03 -7.46
N ILE A 126 1.39 -4.35 -8.21
CA ILE A 126 2.83 -4.25 -7.92
C ILE A 126 3.15 -2.77 -7.73
N LEU A 127 3.35 -2.39 -6.48
CA LEU A 127 3.60 -1.02 -6.09
C LEU A 127 5.10 -0.75 -6.05
N LEU A 128 5.48 0.42 -6.53
CA LEU A 128 6.84 0.88 -6.71
C LEU A 128 6.95 2.31 -6.21
N LYS A 129 8.13 2.70 -5.75
CA LYS A 129 8.43 4.12 -5.51
C LYS A 129 8.38 4.88 -6.83
N GLU A 130 7.78 6.08 -6.81
CA GLU A 130 7.58 6.92 -7.99
C GLU A 130 8.88 7.13 -8.78
N ASP A 131 9.98 7.41 -8.08
CA ASP A 131 11.31 7.62 -8.69
C ASP A 131 11.87 6.38 -9.43
N ASN A 132 11.34 5.19 -9.16
CA ASN A 132 11.74 3.97 -9.84
C ASN A 132 10.84 3.63 -11.03
N MET A 133 9.77 4.38 -11.29
CA MET A 133 8.73 3.91 -12.19
C MET A 133 9.20 3.79 -13.64
N GLU A 134 9.83 4.83 -14.16
CA GLU A 134 10.33 4.85 -15.54
C GLU A 134 11.32 3.70 -15.79
N LYS A 135 12.29 3.55 -14.88
CA LYS A 135 13.28 2.47 -14.93
C LYS A 135 12.64 1.08 -14.84
N ALA A 136 11.63 0.91 -14.00
CA ALA A 136 10.92 -0.35 -13.86
C ALA A 136 10.21 -0.71 -15.18
N ILE A 137 9.47 0.23 -15.77
CA ILE A 137 8.75 0.03 -17.04
C ILE A 137 9.73 -0.33 -18.16
N GLU A 138 10.82 0.42 -18.31
CA GLU A 138 11.88 0.15 -19.28
C GLU A 138 12.38 -1.31 -19.18
N LYS A 139 12.69 -1.76 -17.96
CA LYS A 139 13.26 -3.08 -17.72
C LYS A 139 12.25 -4.21 -17.88
N LEU A 140 10.97 -3.96 -17.60
CA LEU A 140 9.89 -4.90 -17.91
C LEU A 140 9.71 -5.06 -19.42
N ILE A 141 9.74 -3.95 -20.18
CA ILE A 141 9.65 -3.98 -21.64
C ILE A 141 10.84 -4.72 -22.27
N GLU A 142 12.07 -4.47 -21.80
CA GLU A 142 13.27 -5.21 -22.24
C GLU A 142 13.13 -6.72 -21.99
N ALA A 143 12.46 -7.10 -20.91
CA ALA A 143 12.14 -8.49 -20.58
C ALA A 143 10.92 -9.05 -21.33
N LYS A 144 10.40 -8.31 -22.33
CA LYS A 144 9.23 -8.67 -23.17
C LYS A 144 7.91 -8.76 -22.40
N ILE A 145 7.79 -7.99 -21.32
CA ILE A 145 6.53 -7.78 -20.62
C ILE A 145 5.91 -6.50 -21.19
N SER A 146 4.71 -6.61 -21.75
CA SER A 146 3.95 -5.45 -22.23
C SER A 146 3.49 -4.60 -21.05
N VAL A 147 3.62 -3.28 -21.19
CA VAL A 147 3.11 -2.29 -20.25
C VAL A 147 2.31 -1.26 -21.05
N GLU A 148 1.08 -0.98 -20.62
CA GLU A 148 0.13 -0.06 -21.28
C GLU A 148 -0.28 1.08 -20.34
#